data_AF-A0A8C2HMR8-F1
#
_entry.id   AF-A0A8C2HMR8-F1
#
_cell.length_a   1.000
_cell.length_b   1.000
_cell.length_c   1.000
_cell.angle_alpha   90.00
_cell.angle_beta   90.00
_cell.angle_gamma   90.00
#
_symmetry.space_group_name_H-M   'P 1'
#
loop_
_entity.id
_entity.type
_entity.pdbx_description
1 polymer ?
#
loop_
_entity_poly.entity_id
_entity_poly.type
_entity_poly.pdbx_seq_one_letter_code
_entity_poly.pdbx_strand_id
1 'polypeptide(L)'
;GPTLYFHVAKYALIKDVISSLKRHRMHEQQFSHHPLLVLNNFGTEGMHIKLMATMFQNMFPSINVHKVLNLNSIKRCVLLNYDPVSQEVEFRHYSLKVVPVGMSRGVKKLMQEKFPNMSKLEDISELLMKGVNLSESEAEQDGDHNITELPQVYSGRGNMASQQSAVRLTEIGPRMTLQLVKIVEGMGEGKVLYHSFVSKTEEELQEILKRKEARLKEKEERKRKQEQNIALKKEKRDQNK
;
A
#
# COMPACT_ATOMS: atom_id res chain seq x y z
N GLY A 1 -3.54 -4.26 -18.31
CA GLY A 1 -2.53 -5.34 -18.35
C GLY A 1 -1.18 -4.67 -18.47
N PRO A 2 -0.11 -5.16 -17.83
CA PRO A 2 0.27 -6.56 -17.62
C PRO A 2 -0.36 -7.24 -16.39
N THR A 3 -0.06 -8.52 -16.19
CA THR A 3 -0.35 -9.33 -14.99
C THR A 3 0.97 -9.76 -14.36
N LEU A 4 1.17 -9.46 -13.08
CA LEU A 4 2.36 -9.84 -12.32
C LEU A 4 2.06 -11.08 -11.47
N TYR A 5 2.92 -12.08 -11.54
CA TYR A 5 2.83 -13.27 -10.69
C TYR A 5 3.94 -13.24 -9.65
N PHE A 6 3.53 -13.28 -8.39
CA PHE A 6 4.42 -13.29 -7.24
C PHE A 6 4.34 -14.62 -6.50
N HIS A 7 5.49 -15.11 -6.06
CA HIS A 7 5.60 -16.15 -5.04
C HIS A 7 5.59 -15.46 -3.67
N VAL A 8 4.75 -15.93 -2.75
CA VAL A 8 4.70 -15.41 -1.37
C VAL A 8 5.69 -16.23 -0.54
N ALA A 9 6.84 -15.65 -0.22
CA ALA A 9 7.89 -16.32 0.56
C ALA A 9 7.56 -16.30 2.06
N LYS A 10 7.12 -15.16 2.58
CA LYS A 10 6.74 -14.98 3.98
C LYS A 10 5.42 -14.24 4.08
N TYR A 11 4.58 -14.67 5.02
CA TYR A 11 3.28 -14.08 5.26
C TYR A 11 2.99 -14.05 6.76
N ALA A 12 2.57 -12.88 7.26
CA ALA A 12 2.09 -12.74 8.63
C ALA A 12 0.71 -12.05 8.64
N LEU A 13 -0.20 -12.57 9.48
CA LEU A 13 -1.53 -12.03 9.62
C LEU A 13 -1.50 -10.70 10.36
N ILE A 14 -2.50 -9.86 10.08
CA ILE A 14 -2.72 -8.61 10.81
C ILE A 14 -2.80 -8.87 12.33
N LYS A 15 -3.49 -9.94 12.75
CA LYS A 15 -3.65 -10.29 14.17
C LYS A 15 -2.30 -10.53 14.86
N ASP A 16 -1.39 -11.24 14.20
CA ASP A 16 -0.08 -11.58 14.76
C ASP A 16 0.79 -10.33 14.87
N VAL A 17 0.76 -9.47 13.85
CA VAL A 17 1.45 -8.17 13.87
C VAL A 17 0.92 -7.33 15.02
N ILE A 18 -0.40 -7.18 15.16
CA ILE A 18 -1.01 -6.41 16.25
C ILE A 18 -0.60 -6.95 17.61
N SER A 19 -0.61 -8.26 17.79
CA SER A 19 -0.23 -8.90 19.06
C SER A 19 1.23 -8.65 19.45
N SER A 20 2.12 -8.49 18.46
CA SER A 20 3.53 -8.19 18.68
C SER A 20 3.76 -6.74 19.12
N LEU A 21 2.87 -5.82 18.76
CA LEU A 21 3.00 -4.39 19.09
C LEU A 21 2.46 -4.10 20.50
N LYS A 22 3.31 -3.51 21.35
CA LYS A 22 2.92 -3.05 22.70
C LYS A 22 1.76 -2.05 22.70
N ARG A 23 1.68 -1.22 21.66
CA ARG A 23 0.63 -0.22 21.46
C ARG A 23 0.24 -0.22 20.00
N HIS A 24 -0.96 -0.70 19.73
CA HIS A 24 -1.57 -0.61 18.42
C HIS A 24 -2.65 0.47 18.46
N ARG A 25 -2.73 1.27 17.42
CA ARG A 25 -3.77 2.29 17.28
C ARG A 25 -4.40 2.14 15.92
N MET A 26 -5.60 1.58 15.90
CA MET A 26 -6.41 1.54 14.69
C MET A 26 -7.77 2.15 14.89
N HIS A 27 -8.10 3.01 13.94
CA HIS A 27 -9.38 3.68 13.84
C HIS A 27 -9.99 3.24 12.53
N GLU A 28 -11.24 2.78 12.55
CA GLU A 28 -11.94 2.30 11.34
C GLU A 28 -11.99 3.38 10.25
N GLN A 29 -12.13 4.64 10.64
CA GLN A 29 -12.13 5.80 9.73
C GLN A 29 -10.82 5.95 8.92
N GLN A 30 -9.71 5.37 9.37
CA GLN A 30 -8.45 5.38 8.62
C GLN A 30 -8.58 4.59 7.31
N PHE A 31 -9.44 3.57 7.27
CA PHE A 31 -9.64 2.72 6.11
C PHE A 31 -10.51 3.36 5.02
N SER A 32 -11.30 4.38 5.36
CA SER A 32 -12.11 5.14 4.42
C SER A 32 -11.28 6.00 3.46
N HIS A 33 -10.05 6.35 3.85
CA HIS A 33 -9.14 7.13 3.01
C HIS A 33 -8.13 6.24 2.29
N HIS A 34 -7.72 6.63 1.08
CA HIS A 34 -6.69 5.94 0.32
C HIS A 34 -5.31 6.04 1.01
N PRO A 35 -4.50 4.97 1.02
CA PRO A 35 -3.15 5.03 1.57
C PRO A 35 -2.19 5.75 0.61
N LEU A 36 -1.11 6.32 1.16
CA LEU A 36 0.03 6.77 0.38
C LEU A 36 0.90 5.58 -0.03
N LEU A 37 1.36 5.56 -1.27
CA LEU A 37 2.31 4.55 -1.74
C LEU A 37 3.74 5.10 -1.63
N VAL A 38 4.62 4.37 -0.95
CA VAL A 38 6.05 4.62 -0.89
C VAL A 38 6.77 3.44 -1.53
N LEU A 39 7.48 3.70 -2.62
CA LEU A 39 8.30 2.72 -3.31
C LEU A 39 9.78 2.97 -2.96
N ASN A 40 10.41 2.05 -2.25
CA ASN A 40 11.83 2.13 -1.90
C ASN A 40 12.65 1.18 -2.77
N ASN A 41 13.76 1.68 -3.35
CA ASN A 41 14.64 0.97 -4.27
C ASN A 41 13.99 0.46 -5.57
N PHE A 42 12.84 1.01 -5.97
CA PHE A 42 12.23 0.76 -7.28
C PHE A 42 12.71 1.81 -8.28
N GLY A 43 13.83 1.58 -8.94
CA GLY A 43 14.32 2.51 -9.97
C GLY A 43 15.73 2.27 -10.47
N THR A 44 16.49 1.42 -9.79
CA THR A 44 17.92 1.29 -10.05
C THR A 44 18.19 0.40 -11.27
N GLU A 45 17.62 -0.80 -11.42
CA GLU A 45 17.96 -1.69 -12.54
C GLU A 45 16.81 -2.64 -12.96
N GLY A 46 16.59 -2.83 -14.28
CA GLY A 46 15.67 -3.83 -14.82
C GLY A 46 14.30 -3.31 -15.29
N MET A 47 13.96 -3.55 -16.56
CA MET A 47 12.67 -3.18 -17.17
C MET A 47 11.48 -3.80 -16.41
N HIS A 48 11.65 -5.00 -15.86
CA HIS A 48 10.64 -5.70 -15.07
C HIS A 48 10.34 -4.98 -13.76
N ILE A 49 11.33 -4.37 -13.10
CA ILE A 49 11.17 -3.59 -11.87
C ILE A 49 10.43 -2.29 -12.14
N LYS A 50 10.80 -1.60 -13.23
CA LYS A 50 10.10 -0.38 -13.65
C LYS A 50 8.64 -0.66 -13.96
N LEU A 51 8.34 -1.74 -14.67
CA LEU A 51 6.97 -2.15 -14.96
C LEU A 51 6.19 -2.50 -13.68
N MET A 52 6.85 -3.18 -12.75
CA MET A 52 6.29 -3.47 -11.43
C MET A 52 5.98 -2.20 -10.63
N ALA A 53 6.89 -1.22 -10.62
CA ALA A 53 6.69 0.09 -9.99
C ALA A 53 5.49 0.84 -10.59
N THR A 54 5.42 0.91 -11.93
CA THR A 54 4.29 1.54 -12.65
C THR A 54 2.96 0.86 -12.34
N MET A 55 2.96 -0.48 -12.22
CA MET A 55 1.76 -1.23 -11.84
C MET A 55 1.31 -0.87 -10.42
N PHE A 56 2.22 -0.87 -9.45
CA PHE A 56 1.88 -0.47 -8.08
C PHE A 56 1.41 0.98 -8.00
N GLN A 57 2.03 1.90 -8.73
CA GLN A 57 1.58 3.30 -8.79
C GLN A 57 0.15 3.42 -9.32
N ASN A 58 -0.19 2.68 -10.38
CA ASN A 58 -1.53 2.71 -10.98
C ASN A 58 -2.59 1.91 -10.20
N MET A 59 -2.21 1.11 -9.21
CA MET A 59 -3.16 0.49 -8.28
C MET A 59 -3.76 1.50 -7.29
N PHE A 60 -3.07 2.60 -7.03
CA PHE A 60 -3.51 3.65 -6.12
C PHE A 60 -3.87 4.92 -6.89
N PRO A 61 -4.77 5.77 -6.37
CA PRO A 61 -5.09 7.04 -7.02
C PRO A 61 -3.84 7.91 -7.10
N SER A 62 -3.65 8.60 -8.22
CA SER A 62 -2.53 9.52 -8.39
C SER A 62 -2.65 10.70 -7.43
N ILE A 63 -1.55 10.98 -6.72
CA ILE A 63 -1.51 12.05 -5.71
C ILE A 63 -0.99 13.31 -6.40
N ASN A 64 -1.89 14.25 -6.64
CA ASN A 64 -1.51 15.59 -7.09
C ASN A 64 -1.20 16.46 -5.87
N VAL A 65 0.09 16.78 -5.69
CA VAL A 65 0.60 17.52 -4.53
C VAL A 65 -0.10 18.87 -4.34
N HIS A 66 -0.51 19.51 -5.43
CA HIS A 66 -1.12 20.85 -5.41
C HIS A 66 -2.66 20.87 -5.25
N LYS A 67 -3.36 19.77 -5.52
CA LYS A 67 -4.84 19.77 -5.62
C LYS A 67 -5.54 18.88 -4.58
N VAL A 68 -4.84 17.87 -4.04
CA VAL A 68 -5.47 16.77 -3.26
C VAL A 68 -4.92 16.65 -1.83
N LEU A 69 -3.89 17.43 -1.46
CA LEU A 69 -3.19 17.29 -0.18
C LEU A 69 -3.94 17.97 0.98
N ASN A 70 -5.20 17.60 1.22
CA ASN A 70 -5.74 17.76 2.56
C ASN A 70 -5.01 16.75 3.44
N LEU A 71 -4.05 17.21 4.25
CA LEU A 71 -3.28 16.29 5.10
C LEU A 71 -4.19 15.42 5.99
N ASN A 72 -5.42 15.86 6.27
CA ASN A 72 -6.38 15.11 7.07
C ASN A 72 -6.92 13.84 6.40
N SER A 73 -6.84 13.72 5.08
CA SER A 73 -7.19 12.45 4.41
C SER A 73 -6.04 11.44 4.50
N ILE A 74 -4.81 11.89 4.71
CA ILE A 74 -3.63 11.03 4.76
C ILE A 74 -3.48 10.45 6.17
N LYS A 75 -3.92 9.19 6.31
CA LYS A 75 -3.88 8.45 7.58
C LYS A 75 -3.08 7.14 7.52
N ARG A 76 -2.76 6.67 6.31
CA ARG A 76 -2.11 5.38 6.07
C ARG A 76 -1.06 5.50 4.97
N CYS A 77 0.00 4.71 5.08
CA CYS A 77 0.96 4.50 4.01
C CYS A 77 1.28 3.02 3.83
N VAL A 78 1.45 2.63 2.57
CA VAL A 78 1.93 1.33 2.14
C VAL A 78 3.36 1.52 1.68
N LEU A 79 4.27 0.80 2.30
CA LEU A 79 5.68 0.75 1.93
C LEU A 79 5.93 -0.55 1.17
N LEU A 80 6.47 -0.40 -0.04
CA LEU A 80 7.06 -1.49 -0.80
C LEU A 80 8.56 -1.27 -0.82
N ASN A 81 9.31 -2.20 -0.24
CA ASN A 81 10.78 -2.17 -0.27
C ASN A 81 11.28 -3.28 -1.18
N TYR A 82 12.06 -2.93 -2.20
CA TYR A 82 12.72 -3.89 -3.06
C TYR A 82 14.17 -4.09 -2.62
N ASP A 83 14.58 -5.34 -2.42
CA ASP A 83 15.98 -5.68 -2.21
C ASP A 83 16.59 -6.20 -3.52
N PRO A 84 17.57 -5.49 -4.11
CA PRO A 84 18.20 -5.92 -5.37
C PRO A 84 19.00 -7.21 -5.24
N VAL A 85 19.47 -7.57 -4.04
CA VAL A 85 20.30 -8.76 -3.83
C VAL A 85 19.44 -10.03 -3.82
N SER A 86 18.41 -10.05 -2.98
CA SER A 86 17.49 -11.19 -2.87
C SER A 86 16.39 -11.21 -3.95
N GLN A 87 16.17 -10.09 -4.64
CA GLN A 87 15.05 -9.87 -5.57
C GLN A 87 13.67 -10.02 -4.90
N GLU A 88 13.61 -9.80 -3.58
CA GLU A 88 12.38 -9.83 -2.79
C GLU A 88 11.79 -8.43 -2.65
N VAL A 89 10.46 -8.38 -2.64
CA VAL A 89 9.66 -7.19 -2.35
C VAL A 89 9.01 -7.37 -0.98
N GLU A 90 9.41 -6.56 -0.02
CA GLU A 90 8.72 -6.48 1.26
C GLU A 90 7.53 -5.52 1.16
N PHE A 91 6.35 -6.03 1.48
CA PHE A 91 5.13 -5.26 1.64
C PHE A 91 4.88 -5.01 3.13
N ARG A 92 4.79 -3.73 3.50
CA ARG A 92 4.45 -3.28 4.85
C ARG A 92 3.41 -2.17 4.81
N HIS A 93 2.51 -2.18 5.77
CA HIS A 93 1.41 -1.22 5.85
C HIS A 93 1.39 -0.55 7.23
N TYR A 94 1.48 0.78 7.23
CA TYR A 94 1.59 1.60 8.42
C TYR A 94 0.45 2.63 8.50
N SER A 95 0.02 2.93 9.71
CA SER A 95 -0.78 4.10 10.04
C SER A 95 0.13 5.26 10.41
N LEU A 96 -0.19 6.43 9.88
CA LEU A 96 0.50 7.70 10.12
C LEU A 96 -0.15 8.43 11.29
N LYS A 97 0.69 8.92 12.22
CA LYS A 97 0.29 9.83 13.29
C LYS A 97 1.24 11.02 13.30
N VAL A 98 0.68 12.22 13.17
CA VAL A 98 1.42 13.47 13.36
C VAL A 98 1.35 13.87 14.83
N VAL A 99 2.51 14.10 15.44
CA VAL A 99 2.66 14.52 16.84
C VAL A 99 3.38 15.87 16.85
N PRO A 100 2.84 16.89 17.53
CA PRO A 100 3.50 18.19 17.56
C PRO A 100 4.76 18.15 18.42
N VAL A 101 5.82 18.78 17.95
CA VAL A 101 7.15 18.86 18.59
C VAL A 101 7.37 20.30 19.07
N GLY A 102 8.12 20.49 20.16
CA GLY A 102 8.39 21.82 20.72
C GLY A 102 7.37 22.31 21.77
N MET A 103 6.36 21.52 22.11
CA MET A 103 5.47 21.78 23.25
C MET A 103 5.85 20.93 24.46
N SER A 104 5.88 21.55 25.66
CA SER A 104 6.14 20.81 26.90
C SER A 104 5.05 19.76 27.15
N ARG A 105 5.41 18.66 27.82
CA ARG A 105 4.46 17.55 28.10
C ARG A 105 3.24 18.01 28.91
N GLY A 106 3.41 19.01 29.78
CA GLY A 106 2.32 19.65 30.52
C GLY A 106 1.32 20.36 29.60
N VAL A 107 1.81 21.12 28.61
CA VAL A 107 0.96 21.79 27.61
C VAL A 107 0.22 20.78 26.74
N LYS A 108 0.89 19.70 26.30
CA LYS A 108 0.27 18.62 25.53
C LYS A 108 -0.88 17.94 26.29
N LYS A 109 -0.77 17.78 27.61
CA LYS A 109 -1.85 17.25 28.47
C LYS A 109 -2.96 18.28 28.73
N LEU A 110 -2.62 19.57 28.87
CA LEU A 110 -3.61 20.64 29.05
C LEU A 110 -4.50 20.81 27.82
N MET A 111 -3.97 20.57 26.63
CA MET A 111 -4.74 20.56 25.38
C MET A 111 -5.64 19.33 25.22
N GLN A 112 -5.68 18.40 26.18
CA GLN A 112 -6.60 17.26 26.16
C GLN A 112 -7.99 17.65 26.69
N GLU A 113 -9.06 17.15 26.06
CA GLU A 113 -10.45 17.38 26.51
C GLU A 113 -10.72 16.92 27.95
N LYS A 114 -9.93 15.96 28.45
CA LYS A 114 -9.97 15.55 29.86
C LYS A 114 -8.85 16.26 30.60
N PHE A 115 -9.21 17.31 31.33
CA PHE A 115 -8.28 17.96 32.24
C PHE A 115 -7.78 16.96 33.29
N PRO A 116 -6.47 16.85 33.52
CA PRO A 116 -5.95 16.06 34.64
C PRO A 116 -6.46 16.63 35.96
N ASN A 117 -6.57 15.78 36.99
CA ASN A 117 -6.98 16.23 38.33
C ASN A 117 -5.99 17.27 38.87
N MET A 118 -6.44 18.52 38.96
CA MET A 118 -5.65 19.68 39.41
C MET A 118 -5.66 19.86 40.93
N SER A 119 -6.43 19.05 41.68
CA SER A 119 -6.57 19.18 43.13
C SER A 119 -5.28 18.92 43.94
N LYS A 120 -4.22 18.41 43.28
CA LYS A 120 -2.93 18.11 43.88
C LYS A 120 -1.83 19.11 43.48
N LEU A 121 -2.15 20.14 42.70
CA LEU A 121 -1.20 21.11 42.19
C LEU A 121 -1.55 22.48 42.76
N GLU A 122 -0.56 23.17 43.32
CA GLU A 122 -0.75 24.50 43.92
C GLU A 122 -0.69 25.61 42.84
N ASP A 123 0.04 25.38 41.74
CA ASP A 123 0.20 26.34 40.65
C ASP A 123 0.28 25.66 39.26
N ILE A 124 -0.09 26.40 38.21
CA ILE A 124 0.00 26.00 36.80
C ILE A 124 1.46 25.81 36.39
N SER A 125 2.36 26.61 36.98
CA SER A 125 3.81 26.47 36.82
C SER A 125 4.29 25.08 37.26
N GLU A 126 3.70 24.50 38.30
CA GLU A 126 3.99 23.15 38.79
C GLU A 126 3.55 22.06 37.80
N LEU A 127 2.45 22.24 37.07
CA LEU A 127 2.03 21.35 35.99
C LEU A 127 3.02 21.36 34.81
N LEU A 128 3.58 22.54 34.50
CA LEU A 128 4.52 22.74 33.40
C LEU A 128 5.94 22.27 33.74
N MET A 129 6.37 22.49 34.98
CA MET A 129 7.72 22.16 35.46
C MET A 129 7.85 20.73 35.97
N LYS A 130 6.85 20.23 36.72
CA LYS A 130 7.00 19.01 37.53
C LYS A 130 6.57 17.74 36.79
N GLY A 131 5.97 17.85 35.60
CA GLY A 131 5.64 16.69 34.76
C GLY A 131 5.00 15.56 35.57
N VAL A 132 4.05 15.89 36.45
CA VAL A 132 3.61 14.97 37.49
C VAL A 132 2.96 13.75 36.84
N ASN A 133 3.50 12.57 37.16
CA ASN A 133 3.17 11.26 36.59
C ASN A 133 3.37 11.14 35.08
N LEU A 134 4.56 11.51 34.61
CA LEU A 134 5.03 11.10 33.30
C LEU A 134 5.34 9.60 33.32
N SER A 135 4.35 8.78 32.99
CA SER A 135 4.60 7.43 32.47
C SER A 135 5.63 7.57 31.34
N GLU A 136 6.84 7.05 31.54
CA GLU A 136 8.00 7.15 30.61
C GLU A 136 7.73 6.57 29.21
N SER A 137 6.55 6.01 28.99
CA SER A 137 6.11 5.40 27.74
C SER A 137 5.84 6.39 26.60
N GLU A 138 6.05 7.70 26.83
CA GLU A 138 6.09 8.75 25.80
C GLU A 138 7.47 9.43 25.75
N ALA A 139 8.56 8.65 25.86
CA ALA A 139 9.87 9.15 25.47
C ALA A 139 9.76 9.73 24.04
N GLU A 140 10.10 11.01 23.89
CA GLU A 140 10.33 11.65 22.61
C GLU A 140 11.63 11.07 22.05
N GLN A 141 11.55 9.84 21.52
CA GLN A 141 12.58 9.21 20.70
C GLN A 141 12.49 9.70 19.24
N ASP A 142 11.85 10.84 19.01
CA ASP A 142 11.79 11.42 17.68
C ASP A 142 13.11 12.18 17.50
N GLY A 143 14.14 11.48 16.99
CA GLY A 143 15.39 12.15 16.62
C GLY A 143 15.15 13.23 15.56
N ASP A 144 16.08 14.18 15.43
CA ASP A 144 15.94 15.38 14.58
C ASP A 144 15.49 15.08 13.14
N HIS A 145 15.81 13.88 12.62
CA HIS A 145 15.43 13.38 11.30
C HIS A 145 13.93 13.16 11.10
N ASN A 146 13.12 13.08 12.17
CA ASN A 146 11.67 12.87 12.10
C ASN A 146 10.87 14.18 12.21
N ILE A 147 11.53 15.31 12.46
CA ILE A 147 10.87 16.61 12.67
C ILE A 147 10.70 17.32 11.33
N THR A 148 9.48 17.73 11.03
CA THR A 148 9.12 18.45 9.81
C THR A 148 8.14 19.58 10.11
N GLU A 149 8.22 20.67 9.35
CA GLU A 149 7.23 21.74 9.44
C GLU A 149 5.95 21.36 8.69
N LEU A 150 4.80 21.51 9.35
CA LEU A 150 3.52 21.18 8.72
C LEU A 150 3.07 22.28 7.75
N PRO A 151 2.83 21.97 6.46
CA PRO A 151 2.36 22.96 5.50
C PRO A 151 0.87 23.33 5.69
N GLN A 152 0.09 22.50 6.39
CA GLN A 152 -1.34 22.73 6.65
C GLN A 152 -1.74 22.19 8.02
N VAL A 153 -2.89 22.63 8.52
CA VAL A 153 -3.48 22.15 9.78
C VAL A 153 -3.83 20.67 9.66
N TYR A 154 -3.29 19.86 10.58
CA TYR A 154 -3.58 18.43 10.67
C TYR A 154 -4.59 18.17 11.79
N SER A 155 -5.55 17.26 11.56
CA SER A 155 -6.52 16.82 12.56
C SER A 155 -5.79 16.05 13.65
N GLY A 156 -5.48 16.77 14.71
CA GLY A 156 -4.71 16.33 15.87
C GLY A 156 -4.51 17.51 16.80
N ARG A 157 -4.59 17.29 18.12
CA ARG A 157 -4.50 18.35 19.12
C ARG A 157 -3.10 18.98 19.05
N GLY A 158 -3.04 20.29 18.74
CA GLY A 158 -1.80 21.05 18.70
C GLY A 158 -1.01 21.00 17.39
N ASN A 159 -1.58 20.46 16.30
CA ASN A 159 -0.91 20.46 14.99
C ASN A 159 -1.38 21.66 14.15
N MET A 160 -0.82 22.84 14.41
CA MET A 160 -1.13 24.05 13.61
C MET A 160 -0.24 24.12 12.36
N ALA A 161 -0.68 24.88 11.37
CA ALA A 161 0.15 25.16 10.20
C ALA A 161 1.44 25.87 10.63
N SER A 162 2.56 25.55 9.97
CA SER A 162 3.90 26.09 10.22
C SER A 162 4.50 25.76 11.60
N GLN A 163 3.93 24.80 12.34
CA GLN A 163 4.56 24.26 13.55
C GLN A 163 5.38 23.01 13.24
N GLN A 164 6.45 22.81 14.01
CA GLN A 164 7.26 21.61 13.95
C GLN A 164 6.47 20.41 14.49
N SER A 165 6.40 19.35 13.70
CA SER A 165 5.74 18.10 14.07
C SER A 165 6.55 16.90 13.61
N ALA A 166 6.51 15.84 14.41
CA ALA A 166 7.08 14.56 14.09
C ALA A 166 6.03 13.62 13.51
N VAL A 167 6.43 12.85 12.49
CA VAL A 167 5.58 11.80 11.91
C VAL A 167 5.94 10.45 12.53
N ARG A 168 4.99 9.84 13.23
CA ARG A 168 5.12 8.51 13.82
C ARG A 168 4.36 7.48 13.01
N LEU A 169 5.00 6.34 12.76
CA LEU A 169 4.41 5.20 12.07
C LEU A 169 4.02 4.13 13.09
N THR A 170 2.83 3.56 12.92
CA THR A 170 2.39 2.39 13.67
C THR A 170 2.00 1.30 12.70
N GLU A 171 2.47 0.08 12.91
CA GLU A 171 2.21 -0.98 11.96
C GLU A 171 0.78 -1.51 12.06
N ILE A 172 0.17 -1.70 10.89
CA ILE A 172 -1.17 -2.28 10.72
C ILE A 172 -1.04 -3.74 10.28
N GLY A 173 -0.20 -4.00 9.27
CA GLY A 173 -0.11 -5.27 8.57
C GLY A 173 -1.06 -5.38 7.37
N PRO A 174 -1.07 -6.54 6.65
CA PRO A 174 -0.22 -7.72 6.87
C PRO A 174 1.26 -7.47 6.50
N ARG A 175 2.18 -8.32 6.96
CA ARG A 175 3.56 -8.35 6.48
C ARG A 175 3.68 -9.42 5.41
N MET A 176 4.18 -9.06 4.24
CA MET A 176 4.41 -10.03 3.17
C MET A 176 5.78 -9.82 2.55
N THR A 177 6.42 -10.93 2.18
CA THR A 177 7.62 -10.92 1.35
C THR A 177 7.26 -11.65 0.06
N LEU A 178 7.37 -10.93 -1.06
CA LEU A 178 6.95 -11.36 -2.38
C LEU A 178 8.16 -11.47 -3.29
N GLN A 179 8.24 -12.52 -4.10
CA GLN A 179 9.27 -12.67 -5.12
C GLN A 179 8.62 -12.70 -6.50
N LEU A 180 9.11 -11.89 -7.44
CA LEU A 180 8.55 -11.85 -8.78
C LEU A 180 8.92 -13.11 -9.56
N VAL A 181 7.91 -13.87 -10.01
CA VAL A 181 8.12 -15.10 -10.78
C VAL A 181 8.04 -14.83 -12.27
N LYS A 182 6.97 -14.18 -12.71
CA LYS A 182 6.75 -13.90 -14.13
C LYS A 182 5.84 -12.70 -14.35
N ILE A 183 6.01 -12.06 -15.50
CA ILE A 183 5.18 -10.97 -16.00
C ILE A 183 4.53 -11.45 -17.29
N VAL A 184 3.21 -11.34 -17.37
CA VAL A 184 2.41 -11.73 -18.54
C VAL A 184 1.68 -10.52 -19.09
N GLU A 185 1.61 -10.38 -20.39
CA GLU A 185 0.83 -9.34 -21.05
C GLU A 185 -0.69 -9.59 -20.88
N GLY A 186 -1.48 -8.52 -20.82
CA GLY A 186 -2.94 -8.62 -20.70
C GLY A 186 -3.42 -9.13 -19.34
N MET A 187 -4.53 -9.88 -19.34
CA MET A 187 -5.15 -10.48 -18.15
C MET A 187 -4.91 -12.00 -18.13
N GLY A 188 -3.67 -12.42 -17.87
CA GLY A 188 -3.31 -13.83 -17.69
C GLY A 188 -3.19 -14.70 -18.95
N GLU A 189 -3.59 -14.23 -20.14
CA GLU A 189 -3.57 -15.02 -21.38
C GLU A 189 -2.54 -14.59 -22.44
N GLY A 190 -1.80 -13.51 -22.18
CA GLY A 190 -0.85 -12.93 -23.15
C GLY A 190 0.53 -13.59 -23.20
N LYS A 191 1.47 -12.89 -23.83
CA LYS A 191 2.89 -13.28 -23.93
C LYS A 191 3.57 -13.10 -22.57
N VAL A 192 4.47 -14.01 -22.22
CA VAL A 192 5.34 -13.85 -21.04
C VAL A 192 6.43 -12.84 -21.39
N LEU A 193 6.45 -11.70 -20.70
CA LEU A 193 7.43 -10.63 -20.91
C LEU A 193 8.70 -10.85 -20.09
N TYR A 194 8.56 -11.46 -18.91
CA TYR A 194 9.67 -11.75 -18.02
C TYR A 194 9.36 -13.01 -17.21
N HIS A 195 10.39 -13.81 -16.92
CA HIS A 195 10.32 -14.94 -16.01
C HIS A 195 11.67 -15.06 -15.28
N SER A 196 11.64 -15.23 -13.96
CA SER A 196 12.87 -15.26 -13.14
C SER A 196 13.69 -16.54 -13.34
N PHE A 197 13.03 -17.70 -13.40
CA PHE A 197 13.71 -19.01 -13.50
C PHE A 197 13.91 -19.56 -14.93
N VAL A 198 13.09 -19.14 -15.90
CA VAL A 198 13.03 -19.80 -17.22
C VAL A 198 13.09 -18.75 -18.33
N SER A 199 14.25 -18.62 -18.96
CA SER A 199 14.40 -17.85 -20.19
C SER A 199 14.15 -18.75 -21.39
N LYS A 200 13.12 -18.45 -22.20
CA LYS A 200 12.89 -19.12 -23.48
C LYS A 200 13.65 -18.41 -24.58
N THR A 201 14.16 -19.18 -25.54
CA THR A 201 14.78 -18.63 -26.74
C THR A 201 13.71 -18.02 -27.65
N GLU A 202 14.13 -17.12 -28.56
CA GLU A 202 13.20 -16.42 -29.45
C GLU A 202 12.47 -17.37 -30.41
N GLU A 203 13.14 -18.46 -30.83
CA GLU A 203 12.58 -19.49 -31.69
C GLU A 203 11.44 -20.26 -31.00
N GLU A 204 11.65 -20.69 -29.75
CA GLU A 204 10.60 -21.33 -28.94
C GLU A 204 9.41 -20.39 -28.72
N LEU A 205 9.67 -19.09 -28.51
CA LEU A 205 8.60 -18.09 -28.38
C LEU A 205 7.77 -17.96 -29.66
N GLN A 206 8.42 -17.96 -30.83
CA GLN A 206 7.71 -17.92 -32.12
C GLN A 206 6.89 -19.19 -32.39
N GLU A 207 7.42 -20.37 -32.06
CA GLU A 207 6.66 -21.62 -32.19
C GLU A 207 5.43 -21.65 -31.28
N ILE A 208 5.57 -21.19 -30.04
CA ILE A 208 4.45 -21.08 -29.09
C ILE A 208 3.39 -20.11 -29.61
N LEU A 209 3.80 -18.98 -30.19
CA LEU A 209 2.87 -18.01 -30.79
C LEU A 209 2.12 -18.62 -31.98
N LYS A 210 2.83 -19.26 -32.92
CA LYS A 210 2.22 -19.95 -34.07
C LYS A 210 1.23 -21.03 -33.62
N ARG A 211 1.58 -21.82 -32.60
CA ARG A 211 0.68 -22.85 -32.03
C ARG A 211 -0.55 -22.25 -31.35
N LYS A 212 -0.39 -21.12 -30.65
CA LYS A 212 -1.53 -20.37 -30.07
C LYS A 212 -2.45 -19.84 -31.16
N GLU A 213 -1.92 -19.21 -32.20
CA GLU A 213 -2.71 -18.69 -33.33
C GLU A 213 -3.48 -19.79 -34.05
N ALA A 214 -2.84 -20.93 -34.34
CA ALA A 214 -3.50 -22.08 -34.94
C ALA A 214 -4.67 -22.58 -34.08
N ARG A 215 -4.47 -22.68 -32.76
CA ARG A 215 -5.52 -23.09 -31.82
C ARG A 215 -6.67 -22.07 -31.77
N LEU A 216 -6.39 -20.78 -31.92
CA LEU A 216 -7.39 -19.72 -31.91
C LEU A 216 -8.26 -19.78 -33.17
N LYS A 217 -7.63 -19.96 -34.34
CA LYS A 217 -8.32 -20.21 -35.62
C LYS A 217 -9.22 -21.45 -35.55
N GLU A 218 -8.71 -22.57 -35.02
CA GLU A 218 -9.53 -23.77 -34.85
C GLU A 218 -10.74 -23.55 -33.94
N LYS A 219 -10.59 -22.78 -32.85
CA LYS A 219 -11.70 -22.46 -31.94
C LYS A 219 -12.75 -21.59 -32.64
N GLU A 220 -12.34 -20.61 -33.42
CA GLU A 220 -13.24 -19.76 -34.21
C GLU A 220 -14.01 -20.57 -35.25
N GLU A 221 -13.34 -21.47 -35.97
CA GLU A 221 -13.99 -22.37 -36.92
C GLU A 221 -15.01 -23.29 -36.23
N ARG A 222 -14.67 -23.85 -35.06
CA ARG A 222 -15.61 -24.67 -34.27
C ARG A 222 -16.83 -23.86 -33.86
N LYS A 223 -16.63 -22.63 -33.40
CA LYS A 223 -17.72 -21.73 -32.99
C LYS A 223 -18.62 -21.38 -34.17
N ARG A 224 -18.03 -21.06 -35.33
CA ARG A 224 -18.78 -20.76 -36.58
C ARG A 224 -19.62 -21.95 -37.05
N LYS A 225 -19.03 -23.16 -37.03
CA LYS A 225 -19.77 -24.40 -37.35
C LYS A 225 -20.90 -24.65 -36.35
N GLN A 226 -20.66 -24.40 -35.07
CA GLN A 226 -21.69 -24.56 -34.03
C GLN A 226 -22.85 -23.57 -34.22
N GLU A 227 -22.57 -22.30 -34.51
CA GLU A 227 -23.58 -21.28 -34.79
C GLU A 227 -24.40 -21.62 -36.04
N GLN A 228 -23.77 -22.07 -37.12
CA GLN A 228 -24.45 -22.54 -38.33
C GLN A 228 -25.37 -23.74 -38.03
N ASN A 229 -24.89 -24.72 -37.26
CA ASN A 229 -25.69 -25.88 -36.88
C ASN A 229 -26.88 -25.51 -35.98
N ILE A 230 -26.73 -24.53 -35.09
CA ILE A 230 -27.82 -24.03 -34.25
C ILE A 230 -28.86 -23.29 -35.11
N ALA A 231 -28.42 -22.47 -36.07
CA ALA A 231 -29.31 -21.76 -37.00
C ALA A 231 -30.13 -22.75 -37.84
N LEU A 232 -29.49 -23.75 -38.45
CA LEU A 232 -30.16 -24.80 -39.23
C LEU A 232 -31.15 -25.62 -38.37
N LYS A 233 -30.81 -25.91 -37.11
CA LYS A 233 -31.72 -26.58 -36.18
C LYS A 233 -32.93 -25.72 -35.84
N LYS A 234 -32.74 -24.40 -35.71
CA LYS A 234 -33.83 -23.45 -35.43
C LYS A 234 -34.77 -23.34 -36.62
N GLU A 235 -34.25 -23.19 -37.83
CA GLU A 235 -35.03 -23.17 -39.08
C GLU A 235 -35.86 -24.44 -39.28
N LYS A 236 -35.25 -25.62 -39.09
CA LYS A 236 -35.99 -26.91 -39.17
C LYS A 236 -37.08 -27.02 -38.11
N ARG A 237 -36.86 -26.46 -36.91
CA ARG A 237 -37.88 -26.46 -35.85
C ARG A 237 -39.04 -25.53 -36.18
N ASP A 238 -38.76 -24.39 -36.82
CA ASP A 238 -39.78 -23.42 -37.21
C ASP A 238 -40.57 -23.89 -38.45
N GLN A 239 -39.98 -24.70 -39.33
CA GLN A 239 -40.67 -25.35 -40.46
C GLN A 239 -41.57 -26.54 -40.04
N ASN A 240 -41.27 -27.19 -38.91
CA ASN A 240 -42.04 -28.31 -38.38
C ASN A 240 -43.14 -27.88 -37.39
N LYS A 241 -43.41 -26.58 -37.27
CA LYS A 241 -44.50 -25.99 -36.47
C LYS A 241 -45.63 -25.54 -37.38
#